data_AF-A0A182R0P8-F1
#
_entry.id   AF-A0A182R0P8-F1
#
_cell.length_a   1.000
_cell.length_b   1.000
_cell.length_c   1.000
_cell.angle_alpha   90.00
_cell.angle_beta   90.00
_cell.angle_gamma   90.00
#
_symmetry.space_group_name_H-M   'P 1'
#
loop_
_entity.id
_entity.type
_entity.pdbx_description
1 polymer ?
#
loop_
_entity_poly.entity_id
_entity_poly.type
_entity_poly.pdbx_seq_one_letter_code
_entity_poly.pdbx_strand_id
1 'polypeptide(L)'
;MGVRHLLSFMERKVHGGTYTVRMDKEIVKAKKNGKSALIVLDLMALYGMLNADKRSLLCGSQIRLAEQKAADFFSSLTDVGAELVFFYDGSLLATKYDTWIKRQSYKYENMIEIMDAIDRRVPLAKVAERYQTNIPNNTDINLKRVAKQHGKVIVSMHVECDQALAAYATEHNALAVLSHDTDFMIFPGEWQLWSADHINRQTLATRGYNRQALLRLLGLRWDEIGVWASLAGNDFFNYDELEPFLNNLGPHSQKFYRLAEYVRSLPVKKGLDESTVHSILRRVYKNRSMPLEAIEWFKHSVNFYKIDKQSYNANPPMDTLKEFLLQSDQQFVYNILTGVPHKCTLLFFDYRTNEFGNYCEIITPIISRNGGIILFHNQHERQHVKVLMKRNHEETHNFSDVAVTFPTELTPPHVLELLSPEPSIREALLERKLQLLSWICSDDLLLPDLAQKFFALPSSLMLTVVVLYRLRQYGVIRMFEADLLLLIAHQVATGEFDPANEPLPFRLVARAFRLGFLFQKVYVHFARAARSIGLPREYRPSVPYDGHRFHNLYTVWSTRRVLEDHLTSITDWRLYRHARQ
;
A
#
# COMPACT_ATOMS: atom_id res chain seq x y z
N MET A 1 1.75 -0.48 -15.29
CA MET A 1 0.49 -1.17 -14.96
C MET A 1 -0.53 -0.81 -16.03
N GLY A 2 -1.61 -1.58 -16.13
CA GLY A 2 -2.60 -1.47 -17.21
C GLY A 2 -2.15 -2.08 -18.54
N VAL A 3 -2.56 -1.46 -19.65
CA VAL A 3 -2.28 -1.93 -21.01
C VAL A 3 -0.77 -1.99 -21.33
N ARG A 4 -0.30 -3.20 -21.66
CA ARG A 4 1.12 -3.47 -21.94
C ARG A 4 1.62 -2.60 -23.10
N HIS A 5 2.79 -1.96 -22.91
CA HIS A 5 3.47 -1.08 -23.89
C HIS A 5 2.75 0.25 -24.25
N LEU A 6 1.57 0.53 -23.69
CA LEU A 6 0.80 1.74 -24.04
C LEU A 6 1.52 3.04 -23.68
N LEU A 7 2.16 3.12 -22.51
CA LEU A 7 2.92 4.31 -22.12
C LEU A 7 4.00 4.67 -23.15
N SER A 8 4.85 3.70 -23.51
CA SER A 8 5.91 3.90 -24.50
C SER A 8 5.36 4.26 -25.89
N PHE A 9 4.18 3.73 -26.25
CA PHE A 9 3.51 4.09 -27.51
C PHE A 9 3.02 5.54 -27.49
N MET A 10 2.38 5.97 -26.40
CA MET A 10 1.93 7.35 -26.21
C MET A 10 3.07 8.36 -26.30
N GLU A 11 4.21 8.06 -25.66
CA GLU A 11 5.35 8.97 -25.61
C GLU A 11 6.12 9.06 -26.93
N ARG A 12 6.19 7.96 -27.69
CA ARG A 12 7.09 7.86 -28.85
C ARG A 12 6.40 7.89 -30.21
N LYS A 13 5.11 7.54 -30.28
CA LYS A 13 4.39 7.31 -31.55
C LYS A 13 3.17 8.20 -31.72
N VAL A 14 2.53 8.62 -30.63
CA VAL A 14 1.35 9.49 -30.72
C VAL A 14 1.79 10.94 -30.84
N HIS A 15 1.62 11.53 -32.04
CA HIS A 15 1.89 12.95 -32.24
C HIS A 15 0.98 13.81 -31.36
N GLY A 16 1.58 14.66 -30.52
CA GLY A 16 0.84 15.41 -29.49
C GLY A 16 0.23 14.53 -28.40
N GLY A 17 0.73 13.29 -28.23
CA GLY A 17 0.25 12.32 -27.23
C GLY A 17 0.56 12.72 -25.79
N THR A 18 1.56 13.58 -25.60
CA THR A 18 1.92 14.15 -24.30
C THR A 18 2.04 15.66 -24.39
N TYR A 19 1.83 16.35 -23.27
CA TYR A 19 1.99 17.80 -23.14
C TYR A 19 2.43 18.16 -21.73
N THR A 20 3.02 19.34 -21.54
CA THR A 20 3.35 19.84 -20.21
C THR A 20 2.14 20.53 -19.59
N VAL A 21 1.86 20.21 -18.34
CA VAL A 21 0.80 20.80 -17.54
C VAL A 21 1.41 21.57 -16.37
N ARG A 22 0.87 22.75 -16.11
CA ARG A 22 1.07 23.51 -14.87
C ARG A 22 -0.19 23.38 -14.04
N MET A 23 -0.17 22.48 -13.05
CA MET A 23 -1.37 22.08 -12.30
C MET A 23 -2.01 23.29 -11.63
N ASP A 24 -1.19 24.14 -11.01
CA ASP A 24 -1.57 25.42 -10.43
C ASP A 24 -2.36 26.30 -11.41
N LYS A 25 -1.86 26.45 -12.64
CA LYS A 25 -2.53 27.27 -13.67
C LYS A 25 -3.85 26.67 -14.13
N GLU A 26 -3.92 25.35 -14.31
CA GLU A 26 -5.15 24.66 -14.71
C GLU A 26 -6.22 24.75 -13.62
N ILE A 27 -5.83 24.61 -12.35
CA ILE A 27 -6.73 24.78 -11.19
C ILE A 27 -7.30 26.20 -11.16
N VAL A 28 -6.45 27.23 -11.23
CA VAL A 28 -6.88 28.64 -11.24
C VAL A 28 -7.79 28.93 -12.43
N LYS A 29 -7.46 28.40 -13.61
CA LYS A 29 -8.26 28.54 -14.83
C LYS A 29 -9.63 27.86 -14.69
N ALA A 30 -9.70 26.67 -14.10
CA ALA A 30 -10.96 25.98 -13.85
C ALA A 30 -11.87 26.82 -12.94
N LYS A 31 -11.32 27.33 -11.82
CA LYS A 31 -12.06 28.19 -10.89
C LYS A 31 -12.56 29.47 -11.54
N LYS A 32 -11.71 30.17 -12.31
CA LYS A 32 -12.10 31.40 -13.03
C LYS A 32 -13.26 31.18 -14.01
N ASN A 33 -13.35 29.98 -14.58
CA ASN A 33 -14.41 29.60 -15.51
C ASN A 33 -15.64 28.98 -14.84
N GLY A 34 -15.73 29.00 -13.50
CA GLY A 34 -16.82 28.35 -12.75
C GLY A 34 -16.86 26.83 -12.91
N LYS A 35 -15.75 26.20 -13.32
CA LYS A 35 -15.63 24.75 -13.46
C LYS A 35 -15.11 24.12 -12.18
N SER A 36 -15.37 22.84 -12.01
CA SER A 36 -14.82 22.03 -10.91
C SER A 36 -13.29 22.11 -10.90
N ALA A 37 -12.72 22.34 -9.72
CA ALA A 37 -11.28 22.27 -9.46
C ALA A 37 -10.91 20.95 -8.73
N LEU A 38 -11.78 19.94 -8.86
CA LEU A 38 -11.59 18.63 -8.27
C LEU A 38 -10.46 17.87 -8.98
N ILE A 39 -9.48 17.41 -8.20
CA ILE A 39 -8.46 16.48 -8.64
C ILE A 39 -8.73 15.14 -7.95
N VAL A 40 -8.84 14.08 -8.74
CA VAL A 40 -8.99 12.72 -8.23
C VAL A 40 -7.64 12.00 -8.34
N LEU A 41 -7.12 11.49 -7.22
CA LEU A 41 -5.76 10.98 -7.12
C LEU A 41 -5.78 9.48 -6.86
N ASP A 42 -5.06 8.73 -7.68
CA ASP A 42 -4.64 7.38 -7.33
C ASP A 42 -3.51 7.49 -6.30
N LEU A 43 -3.82 7.19 -5.05
CA LEU A 43 -2.86 7.36 -3.95
C LEU A 43 -1.70 6.35 -4.04
N MET A 44 -1.94 5.17 -4.63
CA MET A 44 -0.89 4.17 -4.84
C MET A 44 0.10 4.63 -5.90
N ALA A 45 -0.35 5.43 -6.88
CA ALA A 45 0.53 5.98 -7.90
C ALA A 45 1.59 6.96 -7.35
N LEU A 46 1.37 7.56 -6.19
CA LEU A 46 2.25 8.60 -5.63
C LEU A 46 3.46 8.06 -4.88
N TYR A 47 3.50 6.76 -4.53
CA TYR A 47 4.64 6.17 -3.83
C TYR A 47 5.95 6.33 -4.60
N GLY A 48 5.92 6.19 -5.94
CA GLY A 48 7.12 6.35 -6.78
C GLY A 48 7.75 7.73 -6.65
N MET A 49 6.94 8.78 -6.74
CA MET A 49 7.37 10.17 -6.59
C MET A 49 7.89 10.46 -5.16
N LEU A 50 7.16 10.01 -4.14
CA LEU A 50 7.49 10.31 -2.74
C LEU A 50 8.75 9.56 -2.28
N ASN A 51 9.00 8.40 -2.87
CA ASN A 51 10.12 7.51 -2.57
C ASN A 51 11.09 7.38 -3.76
N ALA A 52 11.37 8.51 -4.43
CA ALA A 52 12.27 8.52 -5.59
C ALA A 52 13.73 8.16 -5.22
N ASP A 53 14.21 8.51 -4.02
CA ASP A 53 15.57 8.18 -3.60
C ASP A 53 15.71 6.73 -3.14
N LYS A 54 16.18 5.88 -4.06
CA LYS A 54 16.41 4.46 -3.82
C LYS A 54 17.43 4.17 -2.72
N ARG A 55 18.39 5.07 -2.48
CA ARG A 55 19.38 4.89 -1.42
C ARG A 55 18.73 5.05 -0.05
N SER A 56 17.85 6.04 0.09
CA SER A 56 17.04 6.23 1.30
C SER A 56 16.06 5.07 1.52
N LEU A 57 15.44 4.55 0.45
CA LEU A 57 14.57 3.37 0.55
C LEU A 57 15.30 2.15 1.12
N LEU A 58 16.52 1.88 0.67
CA LEU A 58 17.36 0.79 1.19
C LEU A 58 17.75 1.00 2.66
N CYS A 59 17.67 2.22 3.19
CA CYS A 59 17.89 2.49 4.61
C CYS A 59 16.63 2.26 5.47
N GLY A 60 15.50 1.90 4.86
CA GLY A 60 14.20 1.85 5.54
C GLY A 60 13.46 3.20 5.55
N SER A 61 13.87 4.15 4.69
CA SER A 61 13.28 5.49 4.53
C SER A 61 13.41 6.42 5.74
N GLN A 62 13.19 7.71 5.50
CA GLN A 62 13.01 8.73 6.53
C GLN A 62 11.51 9.05 6.62
N ILE A 63 10.78 8.30 7.44
CA ILE A 63 9.31 8.24 7.39
C ILE A 63 8.68 9.63 7.55
N ARG A 64 9.12 10.41 8.56
CA ARG A 64 8.64 11.77 8.81
C ARG A 64 8.87 12.70 7.61
N LEU A 65 10.05 12.63 6.99
CA LEU A 65 10.40 13.46 5.85
C LEU A 65 9.57 13.08 4.62
N ALA A 66 9.32 11.79 4.39
CA ALA A 66 8.49 11.33 3.27
C ALA A 66 7.02 11.77 3.45
N GLU A 67 6.48 11.69 4.67
CA GLU A 67 5.14 12.19 4.97
C GLU A 67 5.03 13.71 4.84
N GLN A 68 6.03 14.46 5.31
CA GLN A 68 6.09 15.92 5.13
C GLN A 68 6.09 16.28 3.64
N LYS A 69 6.92 15.61 2.84
CA LYS A 69 6.99 15.80 1.38
C LYS A 69 5.65 15.55 0.68
N ALA A 70 4.84 14.62 1.19
CA ALA A 70 3.49 14.37 0.69
C ALA A 70 2.52 15.47 1.13
N ALA A 71 2.56 15.87 2.40
CA ALA A 71 1.74 16.94 2.94
C ALA A 71 1.99 18.28 2.22
N ASP A 72 3.25 18.64 1.98
CA ASP A 72 3.63 19.86 1.27
C ASP A 72 3.07 19.87 -0.16
N PHE A 73 3.14 18.72 -0.85
CA PHE A 73 2.61 18.59 -2.20
C PHE A 73 1.08 18.75 -2.23
N PHE A 74 0.36 18.08 -1.33
CA PHE A 74 -1.10 18.21 -1.24
C PHE A 74 -1.53 19.62 -0.84
N SER A 75 -0.83 20.22 0.13
CA SER A 75 -1.06 21.62 0.55
C SER A 75 -0.90 22.57 -0.63
N SER A 76 0.17 22.41 -1.40
CA SER A 76 0.43 23.26 -2.58
C SER A 76 -0.69 23.21 -3.61
N LEU A 77 -1.42 22.08 -3.73
CA LEU A 77 -2.60 21.97 -4.61
C LEU A 77 -3.85 22.60 -3.97
N THR A 78 -4.07 22.39 -2.67
CA THR A 78 -5.22 22.97 -1.97
C THR A 78 -5.11 24.48 -1.83
N ASP A 79 -3.90 25.03 -1.67
CA ASP A 79 -3.64 26.47 -1.52
C ASP A 79 -3.99 27.25 -2.79
N VAL A 80 -3.80 26.65 -3.97
CA VAL A 80 -4.27 27.22 -5.25
C VAL A 80 -5.76 26.94 -5.52
N GLY A 81 -6.42 26.23 -4.61
CA GLY A 81 -7.86 26.05 -4.57
C GLY A 81 -8.39 24.75 -5.16
N ALA A 82 -7.57 23.70 -5.27
CA ALA A 82 -8.06 22.39 -5.66
C ALA A 82 -8.86 21.72 -4.53
N GLU A 83 -9.88 20.97 -4.93
CA GLU A 83 -10.50 19.95 -4.08
C GLU A 83 -9.79 18.61 -4.35
N LEU A 84 -9.39 17.89 -3.31
CA LEU A 84 -8.67 16.62 -3.45
C LEU A 84 -9.54 15.44 -3.01
N VAL A 85 -9.68 14.45 -3.89
CA VAL A 85 -10.26 13.14 -3.55
C VAL A 85 -9.27 12.05 -3.88
N PHE A 86 -8.89 11.27 -2.87
CA PHE A 86 -7.92 10.20 -3.00
C PHE A 86 -8.61 8.85 -3.05
N PHE A 87 -8.21 8.01 -3.99
CA PHE A 87 -8.60 6.62 -4.08
C PHE A 87 -7.47 5.72 -3.57
N TYR A 88 -7.83 4.69 -2.81
CA TYR A 88 -6.90 3.74 -2.21
C TYR A 88 -7.44 2.31 -2.31
N ASP A 89 -6.57 1.37 -2.62
CA ASP A 89 -6.92 -0.05 -2.72
C ASP A 89 -7.39 -0.61 -1.35
N GLY A 90 -8.58 -1.20 -1.34
CA GLY A 90 -9.11 -1.92 -0.19
C GLY A 90 -8.66 -3.39 -0.13
N SER A 91 -9.60 -4.27 0.20
CA SER A 91 -9.34 -5.70 0.23
C SER A 91 -9.07 -6.26 -1.16
N LEU A 92 -8.23 -7.29 -1.20
CA LEU A 92 -7.92 -7.97 -2.45
C LEU A 92 -9.15 -8.79 -2.89
N LEU A 93 -9.60 -8.58 -4.12
CA LEU A 93 -10.67 -9.39 -4.71
C LEU A 93 -10.23 -10.86 -4.81
N ALA A 94 -11.16 -11.79 -4.63
CA ALA A 94 -10.85 -13.22 -4.60
C ALA A 94 -10.17 -13.70 -5.89
N THR A 95 -10.55 -13.13 -7.02
CA THR A 95 -9.98 -13.39 -8.35
C THR A 95 -8.51 -12.98 -8.49
N LYS A 96 -7.97 -12.17 -7.56
CA LYS A 96 -6.60 -11.64 -7.62
C LYS A 96 -5.61 -12.33 -6.69
N TYR A 97 -6.02 -13.36 -5.93
CA TYR A 97 -5.11 -14.02 -5.00
C TYR A 97 -3.88 -14.62 -5.69
N ASP A 98 -4.05 -15.35 -6.78
CA ASP A 98 -2.92 -15.98 -7.49
C ASP A 98 -1.93 -14.95 -8.06
N THR A 99 -2.46 -13.89 -8.67
CA THR A 99 -1.65 -12.77 -9.17
C THR A 99 -0.90 -12.09 -8.04
N TRP A 100 -1.54 -11.88 -6.89
CA TRP A 100 -0.88 -11.31 -5.72
C TRP A 100 0.20 -12.24 -5.18
N ILE A 101 -0.06 -13.54 -5.04
CA ILE A 101 0.91 -14.54 -4.56
C ILE A 101 2.14 -14.55 -5.45
N LYS A 102 1.96 -14.65 -6.77
CA LYS A 102 3.05 -14.59 -7.76
C LYS A 102 3.86 -13.29 -7.63
N ARG A 103 3.18 -12.14 -7.54
CA ARG A 103 3.83 -10.82 -7.36
C ARG A 103 4.64 -10.75 -6.05
N GLN A 104 4.16 -11.34 -4.95
CA GLN A 104 4.91 -11.33 -3.68
C GLN A 104 6.09 -12.30 -3.69
N SER A 105 5.97 -13.47 -4.32
CA SER A 105 7.11 -14.40 -4.47
C SER A 105 8.23 -13.77 -5.28
N TYR A 106 7.92 -13.15 -6.42
CA TYR A 106 8.92 -12.43 -7.22
C TYR A 106 9.56 -11.26 -6.45
N LYS A 107 8.78 -10.51 -5.67
CA LYS A 107 9.32 -9.47 -4.78
C LYS A 107 10.27 -10.04 -3.74
N TYR A 108 9.95 -11.19 -3.15
CA TYR A 108 10.82 -11.86 -2.18
C TYR A 108 12.17 -12.24 -2.81
N GLU A 109 12.17 -12.86 -3.99
CA GLU A 109 13.39 -13.22 -4.73
C GLU A 109 14.24 -11.98 -5.05
N ASN A 110 13.62 -10.91 -5.53
CA ASN A 110 14.30 -9.64 -5.78
C ASN A 110 14.95 -9.04 -4.51
N MET A 111 14.26 -9.13 -3.37
CA MET A 111 14.81 -8.67 -2.10
C MET A 111 15.99 -9.52 -1.64
N ILE A 112 15.99 -10.82 -1.93
CA ILE A 112 17.09 -11.73 -1.63
C ILE A 112 18.37 -11.32 -2.36
N GLU A 113 18.29 -10.99 -3.65
CA GLU A 113 19.47 -10.53 -4.41
C GLU A 113 20.07 -9.23 -3.86
N ILE A 114 19.20 -8.32 -3.40
CA ILE A 114 19.62 -7.07 -2.76
C ILE A 114 20.31 -7.37 -1.42
N MET A 115 19.72 -8.23 -0.59
CA MET A 115 20.31 -8.66 0.68
C MET A 115 21.69 -9.28 0.47
N ASP A 116 21.87 -10.13 -0.53
CA ASP A 116 23.18 -10.71 -0.86
C ASP A 116 24.21 -9.64 -1.25
N ALA A 117 23.79 -8.55 -1.92
CA ALA A 117 24.67 -7.44 -2.23
C ALA A 117 25.08 -6.64 -0.99
N ILE A 118 24.16 -6.45 -0.04
CA ILE A 118 24.44 -5.84 1.27
C ILE A 118 25.40 -6.72 2.08
N ASP A 119 25.22 -8.04 2.07
CA ASP A 119 26.09 -8.99 2.79
C ASP A 119 27.52 -8.98 2.23
N ARG A 120 27.66 -8.84 0.89
CA ARG A 120 28.95 -8.60 0.22
C ARG A 120 29.53 -7.20 0.44
N ARG A 121 28.89 -6.37 1.27
CA ARG A 121 29.32 -4.99 1.59
C ARG A 121 29.48 -4.08 0.38
N VAL A 122 28.67 -4.30 -0.66
CA VAL A 122 28.64 -3.44 -1.85
C VAL A 122 28.25 -2.01 -1.41
N PRO A 123 28.91 -0.95 -1.91
CA PRO A 123 28.55 0.44 -1.60
C PRO A 123 27.07 0.73 -1.91
N LEU A 124 26.40 1.48 -1.03
CA LEU A 124 24.95 1.71 -1.11
C LEU A 124 24.51 2.28 -2.47
N ALA A 125 25.29 3.24 -3.00
CA ALA A 125 25.02 3.84 -4.30
C ALA A 125 24.99 2.80 -5.44
N LYS A 126 25.90 1.81 -5.42
CA LYS A 126 25.96 0.75 -6.44
C LYS A 126 24.81 -0.24 -6.32
N VAL A 127 24.35 -0.52 -5.09
CA VAL A 127 23.16 -1.37 -4.86
C VAL A 127 21.92 -0.64 -5.39
N ALA A 128 21.76 0.63 -5.04
CA ALA A 128 20.62 1.45 -5.48
C ALA A 128 20.53 1.56 -7.02
N GLU A 129 21.67 1.74 -7.69
CA GLU A 129 21.76 1.78 -9.16
C GLU A 129 21.44 0.43 -9.79
N ARG A 130 22.12 -0.64 -9.35
CA ARG A 130 21.98 -1.98 -9.92
C ARG A 130 20.56 -2.54 -9.78
N TYR A 131 19.90 -2.26 -8.66
CA TYR A 131 18.61 -2.84 -8.31
C TYR A 131 17.47 -1.81 -8.33
N GLN A 132 17.63 -0.68 -9.02
CA GLN A 132 16.68 0.44 -9.01
C GLN A 132 15.22 0.02 -9.26
N THR A 133 14.98 -0.94 -10.15
CA THR A 133 13.65 -1.46 -10.51
C THR A 133 13.12 -2.54 -9.55
N ASN A 134 14.02 -3.16 -8.78
CA ASN A 134 13.74 -4.29 -7.90
C ASN A 134 13.51 -3.85 -6.45
N ILE A 135 13.93 -2.64 -6.09
CA ILE A 135 13.70 -2.04 -4.76
C ILE A 135 12.21 -1.72 -4.58
N PRO A 136 11.52 -2.28 -3.57
CA PRO A 136 10.13 -1.95 -3.30
C PRO A 136 9.93 -0.45 -2.99
N ASN A 137 8.99 0.19 -3.68
CA ASN A 137 8.65 1.62 -3.47
C ASN A 137 7.75 1.87 -2.24
N ASN A 138 7.27 0.79 -1.62
CA ASN A 138 6.43 0.79 -0.43
C ASN A 138 7.34 0.46 0.76
N THR A 139 7.56 1.44 1.64
CA THR A 139 8.34 1.33 2.87
C THR A 139 7.50 1.65 4.10
N ASP A 140 6.28 1.10 4.17
CA ASP A 140 5.37 1.25 5.32
C ASP A 140 4.96 2.71 5.67
N ILE A 141 5.26 3.68 4.78
CA ILE A 141 4.76 5.06 4.87
C ILE A 141 3.24 5.05 4.77
N ASN A 142 2.57 5.69 5.74
CA ASN A 142 1.12 5.73 5.80
C ASN A 142 0.56 6.93 5.00
N LEU A 143 0.67 6.89 3.66
CA LEU A 143 0.19 7.97 2.80
C LEU A 143 -1.30 8.25 2.96
N LYS A 144 -2.10 7.22 3.25
CA LYS A 144 -3.53 7.35 3.56
C LYS A 144 -3.78 8.32 4.72
N ARG A 145 -2.92 8.29 5.74
CA ARG A 145 -3.01 9.19 6.90
C ARG A 145 -2.77 10.64 6.50
N VAL A 146 -1.76 10.89 5.68
CA VAL A 146 -1.44 12.24 5.18
C VAL A 146 -2.56 12.75 4.27
N ALA A 147 -3.01 11.92 3.31
CA ALA A 147 -4.09 12.26 2.39
C ALA A 147 -5.38 12.72 3.11
N LYS A 148 -5.78 12.05 4.20
CA LYS A 148 -6.95 12.42 5.02
C LYS A 148 -6.89 13.82 5.64
N GLN A 149 -5.71 14.43 5.72
CA GLN A 149 -5.55 15.78 6.25
C GLN A 149 -5.82 16.85 5.18
N HIS A 150 -5.78 16.48 3.89
CA HIS A 150 -5.88 17.41 2.77
C HIS A 150 -7.10 17.16 1.87
N GLY A 151 -7.83 16.05 2.05
CA GLY A 151 -8.98 15.74 1.24
C GLY A 151 -9.72 14.47 1.65
N LYS A 152 -10.77 14.15 0.89
CA LYS A 152 -11.57 12.94 1.12
C LYS A 152 -10.78 11.72 0.64
N VAL A 153 -10.78 10.65 1.44
CA VAL A 153 -10.20 9.36 1.04
C VAL A 153 -11.31 8.34 0.85
N ILE A 154 -11.34 7.72 -0.32
CA ILE A 154 -12.27 6.66 -0.72
C ILE A 154 -11.47 5.36 -0.84
N VAL A 155 -11.99 4.29 -0.24
CA VAL A 155 -11.38 2.96 -0.31
C VAL A 155 -12.25 2.08 -1.20
N SER A 156 -11.67 1.55 -2.27
CA SER A 156 -12.41 0.64 -3.16
C SER A 156 -12.40 -0.79 -2.61
N MET A 157 -13.58 -1.38 -2.44
CA MET A 157 -13.76 -2.67 -1.75
C MET A 157 -14.26 -3.82 -2.64
N HIS A 158 -15.13 -3.51 -3.59
CA HIS A 158 -15.86 -4.51 -4.37
C HIS A 158 -15.58 -4.43 -5.88
N VAL A 159 -15.07 -3.29 -6.33
CA VAL A 159 -14.66 -3.04 -7.71
C VAL A 159 -13.19 -2.65 -7.73
N GLU A 160 -12.57 -2.71 -8.90
CA GLU A 160 -11.21 -2.21 -9.07
C GLU A 160 -11.13 -0.73 -8.72
N CYS A 161 -10.06 -0.36 -8.01
CA CYS A 161 -9.84 1.00 -7.57
C CYS A 161 -9.78 1.96 -8.77
N ASP A 162 -9.12 1.55 -9.86
CA ASP A 162 -8.98 2.36 -11.07
C ASP A 162 -10.33 2.63 -11.74
N GLN A 163 -11.21 1.61 -11.79
CA GLN A 163 -12.56 1.74 -12.33
C GLN A 163 -13.42 2.66 -11.48
N ALA A 164 -13.40 2.49 -10.14
CA ALA A 164 -14.13 3.35 -9.21
C ALA A 164 -13.66 4.81 -9.29
N LEU A 165 -12.35 5.02 -9.40
CA LEU A 165 -11.73 6.34 -9.53
C LEU A 165 -12.20 7.02 -10.82
N ALA A 166 -12.10 6.33 -11.96
CA ALA A 166 -12.50 6.86 -13.26
C ALA A 166 -14.01 7.19 -13.31
N ALA A 167 -14.85 6.33 -12.73
CA ALA A 167 -16.28 6.57 -12.60
C ALA A 167 -16.56 7.84 -11.77
N TYR A 168 -15.94 7.95 -10.58
CA TYR A 168 -16.08 9.11 -9.70
C TYR A 168 -15.61 10.42 -10.37
N ALA A 169 -14.44 10.39 -11.02
CA ALA A 169 -13.90 11.54 -11.74
C ALA A 169 -14.85 12.03 -12.84
N THR A 170 -15.51 11.11 -13.54
CA THR A 170 -16.47 11.43 -14.59
C THR A 170 -17.77 11.98 -14.02
N GLU A 171 -18.31 11.35 -12.99
CA GLU A 171 -19.55 11.76 -12.34
C GLU A 171 -19.46 13.16 -11.71
N HIS A 172 -18.34 13.44 -11.05
CA HIS A 172 -18.10 14.71 -10.36
C HIS A 172 -17.44 15.78 -11.24
N ASN A 173 -17.39 15.56 -12.57
CA ASN A 173 -16.78 16.47 -13.54
C ASN A 173 -15.38 16.94 -13.10
N ALA A 174 -14.54 16.01 -12.65
CA ALA A 174 -13.21 16.32 -12.16
C ALA A 174 -12.39 17.08 -13.21
N LEU A 175 -11.55 18.00 -12.74
CA LEU A 175 -10.58 18.67 -13.59
C LEU A 175 -9.57 17.66 -14.13
N ALA A 176 -9.05 16.80 -13.25
CA ALA A 176 -8.00 15.88 -13.59
C ALA A 176 -8.01 14.60 -12.74
N VAL A 177 -7.47 13.54 -13.33
CA VAL A 177 -7.02 12.33 -12.65
C VAL A 177 -5.50 12.34 -12.60
N LEU A 178 -4.93 12.08 -11.42
CA LEU A 178 -3.48 11.94 -11.23
C LEU A 178 -3.15 10.47 -10.98
N SER A 179 -2.49 9.82 -11.95
CA SER A 179 -2.04 8.42 -11.85
C SER A 179 -0.84 8.15 -12.76
N HIS A 180 -0.24 6.96 -12.67
CA HIS A 180 0.67 6.41 -13.66
C HIS A 180 0.14 5.13 -14.32
N ASP A 181 -1.07 4.68 -13.96
CA ASP A 181 -1.71 3.55 -14.63
C ASP A 181 -2.19 3.94 -16.03
N THR A 182 -1.84 3.12 -17.01
CA THR A 182 -2.18 3.36 -18.41
C THR A 182 -3.65 3.04 -18.72
N ASP A 183 -4.36 2.34 -17.83
CA ASP A 183 -5.81 2.12 -17.97
C ASP A 183 -6.61 3.43 -17.95
N PHE A 184 -6.11 4.47 -17.28
CA PHE A 184 -6.69 5.82 -17.34
C PHE A 184 -6.60 6.48 -18.72
N MET A 185 -5.79 5.96 -19.64
CA MET A 185 -5.81 6.42 -21.03
C MET A 185 -7.01 5.88 -21.81
N ILE A 186 -7.65 4.82 -21.29
CA ILE A 186 -8.73 4.06 -21.94
C ILE A 186 -10.08 4.45 -21.39
N PHE A 187 -10.19 4.68 -20.07
CA PHE A 187 -11.44 5.09 -19.43
C PHE A 187 -12.04 6.34 -20.10
N PRO A 188 -13.36 6.35 -20.36
CA PRO A 188 -14.03 7.54 -20.88
C PRO A 188 -14.16 8.62 -19.79
N GLY A 189 -14.48 9.84 -20.21
CA GLY A 189 -14.66 11.01 -19.34
C GLY A 189 -13.90 12.22 -19.85
N GLU A 190 -14.24 13.43 -19.39
CA GLU A 190 -13.71 14.71 -19.91
C GLU A 190 -12.53 15.27 -19.08
N TRP A 191 -12.09 14.57 -18.04
CA TRP A 191 -11.01 14.98 -17.14
C TRP A 191 -9.62 14.89 -17.81
N GLN A 192 -8.66 15.70 -17.37
CA GLN A 192 -7.27 15.60 -17.83
C GLN A 192 -6.56 14.42 -17.15
N LEU A 193 -5.72 13.67 -17.88
CA LEU A 193 -4.86 12.66 -17.25
C LEU A 193 -3.48 13.25 -16.99
N TRP A 194 -3.14 13.44 -15.73
CA TRP A 194 -1.86 13.94 -15.26
C TRP A 194 -0.98 12.79 -14.74
N SER A 195 0.30 12.84 -15.05
CA SER A 195 1.26 11.80 -14.66
C SER A 195 1.72 11.97 -13.22
N ALA A 196 1.65 10.88 -12.44
CA ALA A 196 2.26 10.82 -11.11
C ALA A 196 3.80 10.74 -11.15
N ASP A 197 4.37 10.17 -12.21
CA ASP A 197 5.82 9.93 -12.33
C ASP A 197 6.64 11.17 -12.73
N HIS A 198 5.99 12.18 -13.29
CA HIS A 198 6.66 13.35 -13.89
C HIS A 198 6.44 14.65 -13.11
N ILE A 199 6.01 14.55 -11.85
CA ILE A 199 5.70 15.72 -11.02
C ILE A 199 6.98 16.43 -10.60
N ASN A 200 7.07 17.71 -10.97
CA ASN A 200 7.99 18.66 -10.35
C ASN A 200 7.26 19.38 -9.21
N ARG A 201 7.57 19.02 -7.97
CA ARG A 201 6.89 19.54 -6.77
C ARG A 201 7.09 21.04 -6.53
N GLN A 202 8.22 21.61 -6.97
CA GLN A 202 8.51 23.04 -6.78
C GLN A 202 7.69 23.91 -7.72
N THR A 203 7.46 23.46 -8.94
CA THR A 203 6.77 24.24 -9.99
C THR A 203 5.33 23.80 -10.20
N LEU A 204 4.90 22.70 -9.55
CA LEU A 204 3.65 21.99 -9.82
C LEU A 204 3.45 21.66 -11.31
N ALA A 205 4.56 21.46 -12.02
CA ALA A 205 4.54 21.00 -13.40
C ALA A 205 4.48 19.48 -13.46
N THR A 206 3.75 18.94 -14.42
CA THR A 206 3.74 17.50 -14.73
C THR A 206 3.52 17.26 -16.22
N ARG A 207 3.54 16.00 -16.64
CA ARG A 207 3.16 15.55 -17.98
C ARG A 207 1.67 15.21 -18.00
N GLY A 208 0.94 15.73 -18.97
CA GLY A 208 -0.41 15.32 -19.31
C GLY A 208 -0.42 14.34 -20.50
N TYR A 209 -1.38 13.43 -20.53
CA TYR A 209 -1.59 12.50 -21.64
C TYR A 209 -2.85 12.85 -22.45
N ASN A 210 -2.69 12.93 -23.77
CA ASN A 210 -3.76 13.32 -24.69
C ASN A 210 -4.52 12.10 -25.19
N ARG A 211 -5.56 11.70 -24.46
CA ARG A 211 -6.42 10.55 -24.79
C ARG A 211 -7.11 10.71 -26.14
N GLN A 212 -7.49 11.92 -26.53
CA GLN A 212 -8.09 12.17 -27.84
C GLN A 212 -7.08 12.01 -28.99
N ALA A 213 -5.81 12.37 -28.79
CA ALA A 213 -4.77 12.13 -29.79
C ALA A 213 -4.55 10.62 -30.03
N LEU A 214 -4.62 9.81 -28.98
CA LEU A 214 -4.57 8.35 -29.09
C LEU A 214 -5.73 7.82 -29.95
N LEU A 215 -6.97 8.20 -29.63
CA LEU A 215 -8.15 7.80 -30.39
C LEU A 215 -8.07 8.22 -31.87
N ARG A 216 -7.67 9.48 -32.14
CA ARG A 216 -7.50 9.98 -33.51
C ARG A 216 -6.46 9.20 -34.28
N LEU A 217 -5.29 8.95 -33.67
CA LEU A 217 -4.22 8.20 -34.33
C LEU A 217 -4.65 6.77 -34.63
N LEU A 218 -5.28 6.11 -33.65
CA LEU A 218 -5.74 4.74 -33.82
C LEU A 218 -7.01 4.66 -34.68
N GLY A 219 -7.69 5.77 -34.98
CA GLY A 219 -8.98 5.77 -35.69
C GLY A 219 -10.09 5.07 -34.91
N LEU A 220 -10.01 5.06 -33.57
CA LEU A 220 -10.98 4.39 -32.70
C LEU A 220 -11.94 5.41 -32.08
N ARG A 221 -13.12 4.92 -31.71
CA ARG A 221 -14.07 5.65 -30.85
C ARG A 221 -13.97 5.18 -29.40
N TRP A 222 -14.59 5.94 -28.49
CA TRP A 222 -14.67 5.59 -27.07
C TRP A 222 -15.38 4.25 -26.81
N ASP A 223 -16.36 3.85 -27.62
CA ASP A 223 -17.02 2.55 -27.52
C ASP A 223 -16.13 1.37 -27.98
N GLU A 224 -15.07 1.65 -28.74
CA GLU A 224 -14.15 0.64 -29.28
C GLU A 224 -12.86 0.49 -28.47
N ILE A 225 -12.40 1.56 -27.80
CA ILE A 225 -11.08 1.58 -27.17
C ILE A 225 -10.95 0.56 -26.02
N GLY A 226 -12.03 0.26 -25.30
CA GLY A 226 -12.03 -0.79 -24.28
C GLY A 226 -11.79 -2.19 -24.85
N VAL A 227 -12.36 -2.50 -26.02
CA VAL A 227 -12.12 -3.76 -26.75
C VAL A 227 -10.69 -3.82 -27.26
N TRP A 228 -10.20 -2.71 -27.79
CA TRP A 228 -8.81 -2.59 -28.23
C TRP A 228 -7.83 -2.81 -27.08
N ALA A 229 -8.04 -2.17 -25.93
CA ALA A 229 -7.20 -2.31 -24.75
C ALA A 229 -7.19 -3.76 -24.22
N SER A 230 -8.37 -4.39 -24.20
CA SER A 230 -8.53 -5.80 -23.80
C SER A 230 -7.73 -6.75 -24.69
N LEU A 231 -7.71 -6.51 -26.01
CA LEU A 231 -6.96 -7.32 -26.96
C LEU A 231 -5.48 -6.93 -27.10
N ALA A 232 -5.08 -5.76 -26.59
CA ALA A 232 -3.69 -5.31 -26.53
C ALA A 232 -2.93 -5.94 -25.35
N GLY A 233 -3.65 -6.48 -24.37
CA GLY A 233 -3.11 -7.11 -23.17
C GLY A 233 -3.16 -6.19 -21.96
N ASN A 234 -4.01 -6.52 -21.01
CA ASN A 234 -4.15 -5.83 -19.72
C ASN A 234 -4.18 -6.83 -18.56
N ASP A 235 -4.47 -6.36 -17.34
CA ASP A 235 -4.46 -7.18 -16.13
C ASP A 235 -5.56 -8.28 -16.09
N PHE A 236 -6.55 -8.23 -16.99
CA PHE A 236 -7.64 -9.22 -17.08
C PHE A 236 -7.45 -10.21 -18.23
N PHE A 237 -6.99 -9.73 -19.38
CA PHE A 237 -6.65 -10.58 -20.52
C PHE A 237 -5.18 -10.38 -20.84
N ASN A 238 -4.35 -11.26 -20.28
CA ASN A 238 -2.91 -11.06 -20.21
C ASN A 238 -2.25 -11.02 -21.59
N TYR A 239 -1.19 -10.22 -21.70
CA TYR A 239 -0.41 -10.10 -22.95
C TYR A 239 0.12 -11.45 -23.45
N ASP A 240 0.58 -12.34 -22.56
CA ASP A 240 1.15 -13.65 -22.95
C ASP A 240 0.11 -14.54 -23.67
N GLU A 241 -1.17 -14.43 -23.29
CA GLU A 241 -2.26 -15.10 -24.00
C GLU A 241 -2.46 -14.51 -25.40
N LEU A 242 -2.33 -13.18 -25.52
CA LEU A 242 -2.63 -12.44 -26.75
C LEU A 242 -1.43 -12.35 -27.71
N GLU A 243 -0.21 -12.60 -27.24
CA GLU A 243 1.01 -12.40 -28.02
C GLU A 243 1.01 -13.16 -29.35
N PRO A 244 0.62 -14.45 -29.43
CA PRO A 244 0.54 -15.15 -30.72
C PRO A 244 -0.42 -14.49 -31.70
N PHE A 245 -1.59 -14.04 -31.22
CA PHE A 245 -2.56 -13.30 -32.02
C PHE A 245 -1.99 -11.96 -32.50
N LEU A 246 -1.37 -11.20 -31.60
CA LEU A 246 -0.77 -9.90 -31.92
C LEU A 246 0.40 -10.04 -32.91
N ASN A 247 1.19 -11.11 -32.82
CA ASN A 247 2.28 -11.41 -33.75
C ASN A 247 1.73 -11.72 -35.16
N ASN A 248 0.56 -12.36 -35.25
CA ASN A 248 -0.12 -12.62 -36.53
C ASN A 248 -0.70 -11.36 -37.17
N LEU A 249 -0.91 -10.27 -36.41
CA LEU A 249 -1.37 -8.99 -36.96
C LEU A 249 -0.27 -8.21 -37.67
N GLY A 250 0.99 -8.39 -37.27
CA GLY A 250 2.13 -7.73 -37.90
C GLY A 250 3.33 -7.53 -36.97
N PRO A 251 4.38 -6.82 -37.45
CA PRO A 251 5.59 -6.57 -36.68
C PRO A 251 5.30 -5.70 -35.45
N HIS A 252 6.17 -5.77 -34.44
CA HIS A 252 5.99 -5.10 -33.15
C HIS A 252 5.63 -3.60 -33.26
N SER A 253 6.24 -2.87 -34.18
CA SER A 253 5.97 -1.43 -34.40
C SER A 253 4.58 -1.12 -34.96
N GLN A 254 3.89 -2.12 -35.51
CA GLN A 254 2.59 -1.98 -36.18
C GLN A 254 1.43 -2.63 -35.40
N LYS A 255 1.72 -3.42 -34.36
CA LYS A 255 0.72 -4.19 -33.60
C LYS A 255 -0.49 -3.36 -33.18
N PHE A 256 -0.27 -2.18 -32.60
CA PHE A 256 -1.36 -1.33 -32.11
C PHE A 256 -2.23 -0.77 -33.23
N TYR A 257 -1.64 -0.39 -34.36
CA TYR A 257 -2.38 0.11 -35.53
C TYR A 257 -3.20 -1.00 -36.19
N ARG A 258 -2.59 -2.17 -36.41
CA ARG A 258 -3.26 -3.35 -36.98
C ARG A 258 -4.35 -3.89 -36.07
N LEU A 259 -4.15 -3.83 -34.76
CA LEU A 259 -5.18 -4.17 -33.79
C LEU A 259 -6.35 -3.19 -33.86
N ALA A 260 -6.08 -1.89 -34.00
CA ALA A 260 -7.13 -0.90 -34.17
C ALA A 260 -7.91 -1.09 -35.49
N GLU A 261 -7.22 -1.43 -36.59
CA GLU A 261 -7.87 -1.84 -37.86
C GLU A 261 -8.81 -3.03 -37.66
N TYR A 262 -8.36 -4.05 -36.95
CA TYR A 262 -9.17 -5.21 -36.63
C TYR A 262 -10.40 -4.83 -35.79
N VAL A 263 -10.23 -4.04 -34.73
CA VAL A 263 -11.35 -3.63 -33.86
C VAL A 263 -12.39 -2.81 -34.63
N ARG A 264 -11.98 -1.91 -35.53
CA ARG A 264 -12.92 -1.16 -36.39
C ARG A 264 -13.79 -2.04 -37.29
N SER A 265 -13.29 -3.22 -37.65
CA SER A 265 -14.05 -4.17 -38.48
C SER A 265 -15.12 -4.94 -37.70
N LEU A 266 -15.11 -4.84 -36.36
CA LEU A 266 -16.05 -5.55 -35.49
C LEU A 266 -17.33 -4.72 -35.27
N PRO A 267 -18.49 -5.38 -35.07
CA PRO A 267 -19.77 -4.70 -34.85
C PRO A 267 -19.94 -4.12 -33.43
N VAL A 268 -18.90 -3.49 -32.86
CA VAL A 268 -18.86 -3.03 -31.45
C VAL A 268 -19.93 -1.99 -31.12
N LYS A 269 -20.36 -1.18 -32.10
CA LYS A 269 -21.37 -0.11 -31.92
C LYS A 269 -22.70 -0.59 -31.33
N LYS A 270 -23.04 -1.87 -31.52
CA LYS A 270 -24.29 -2.47 -31.01
C LYS A 270 -24.10 -3.18 -29.67
N GLY A 271 -22.94 -3.00 -29.03
CA GLY A 271 -22.46 -3.87 -27.96
C GLY A 271 -21.79 -5.13 -28.50
N LEU A 272 -21.09 -5.84 -27.62
CA LEU A 272 -20.51 -7.15 -27.95
C LEU A 272 -21.52 -8.24 -27.59
N ASP A 273 -22.22 -8.77 -28.59
CA ASP A 273 -23.04 -9.97 -28.41
C ASP A 273 -22.16 -11.24 -28.28
N GLU A 274 -22.79 -12.33 -27.82
CA GLU A 274 -22.10 -13.62 -27.65
C GLU A 274 -21.44 -14.10 -28.94
N SER A 275 -22.10 -13.93 -30.09
CA SER A 275 -21.59 -14.39 -31.37
C SER A 275 -20.29 -13.68 -31.77
N THR A 276 -20.22 -12.37 -31.49
CA THR A 276 -19.08 -11.52 -31.74
C THR A 276 -17.93 -11.87 -30.82
N VAL A 277 -18.20 -12.10 -29.52
CA VAL A 277 -17.20 -12.57 -28.56
C VAL A 277 -16.58 -13.89 -29.02
N HIS A 278 -17.40 -14.87 -29.39
CA HIS A 278 -16.91 -16.16 -29.88
C HIS A 278 -16.09 -16.03 -31.17
N SER A 279 -16.49 -15.14 -32.08
CA SER A 279 -15.73 -14.87 -33.32
C SER A 279 -14.36 -14.26 -33.04
N ILE A 280 -14.29 -13.29 -32.12
CA ILE A 280 -13.04 -12.67 -31.68
C ILE A 280 -12.12 -13.75 -31.08
N LEU A 281 -12.62 -14.53 -30.12
CA LEU A 281 -11.82 -15.53 -29.43
C LEU A 281 -11.38 -16.66 -30.36
N ARG A 282 -12.21 -17.10 -31.31
CA ARG A 282 -11.80 -18.06 -32.34
C ARG A 282 -10.62 -17.53 -33.17
N ARG A 283 -10.56 -16.22 -33.41
CA ARG A 283 -9.42 -15.58 -34.09
C ARG A 283 -8.20 -15.47 -33.19
N VAL A 284 -8.38 -15.06 -31.92
CA VAL A 284 -7.29 -14.95 -30.94
C VAL A 284 -6.61 -16.31 -30.73
N TYR A 285 -7.42 -17.37 -30.59
CA TYR A 285 -6.97 -18.74 -30.37
C TYR A 285 -6.85 -19.54 -31.66
N LYS A 286 -6.72 -18.90 -32.82
CA LYS A 286 -6.60 -19.62 -34.10
C LYS A 286 -5.43 -20.60 -34.03
N ASN A 287 -5.72 -21.88 -34.32
CA ASN A 287 -4.77 -23.00 -34.28
C ASN A 287 -4.18 -23.31 -32.89
N ARG A 288 -4.84 -22.89 -31.79
CA ARG A 288 -4.47 -23.25 -30.42
C ARG A 288 -5.71 -23.62 -29.60
N SER A 289 -5.50 -24.36 -28.51
CA SER A 289 -6.57 -24.65 -27.57
C SER A 289 -7.02 -23.36 -26.88
N MET A 290 -8.33 -23.15 -26.78
CA MET A 290 -8.92 -22.03 -26.05
C MET A 290 -9.19 -22.46 -24.60
N PRO A 291 -8.63 -21.78 -23.59
CA PRO A 291 -8.98 -21.97 -22.19
C PRO A 291 -10.49 -21.82 -21.98
N LEU A 292 -11.03 -22.58 -21.03
CA LEU A 292 -12.46 -22.57 -20.73
C LEU A 292 -12.92 -21.19 -20.26
N GLU A 293 -12.04 -20.47 -19.57
CA GLU A 293 -12.26 -19.17 -18.94
C GLU A 293 -12.01 -17.99 -19.90
N ALA A 294 -11.54 -18.22 -21.13
CA ALA A 294 -11.15 -17.15 -22.05
C ALA A 294 -12.31 -16.18 -22.38
N ILE A 295 -13.54 -16.70 -22.44
CA ILE A 295 -14.75 -15.90 -22.63
C ILE A 295 -14.95 -14.95 -21.45
N GLU A 296 -14.78 -15.45 -20.23
CA GLU A 296 -14.95 -14.67 -19.00
C GLU A 296 -13.85 -13.61 -18.87
N TRP A 297 -12.59 -13.96 -19.13
CA TRP A 297 -11.47 -13.02 -19.11
C TRP A 297 -11.70 -11.85 -20.06
N PHE A 298 -12.09 -12.14 -21.31
CA PHE A 298 -12.33 -11.10 -22.30
C PHE A 298 -13.54 -10.23 -21.95
N LYS A 299 -14.67 -10.83 -21.54
CA LYS A 299 -15.85 -10.05 -21.13
C LYS A 299 -15.58 -9.18 -19.91
N HIS A 300 -14.88 -9.71 -18.92
CA HIS A 300 -14.49 -8.96 -17.73
C HIS A 300 -13.55 -7.80 -18.10
N SER A 301 -12.54 -8.07 -18.94
CA SER A 301 -11.60 -7.06 -19.46
C SER A 301 -12.30 -5.91 -20.19
N VAL A 302 -13.28 -6.21 -21.05
CA VAL A 302 -14.07 -5.18 -21.75
C VAL A 302 -14.97 -4.42 -20.78
N ASN A 303 -15.65 -5.12 -19.86
CA ASN A 303 -16.55 -4.51 -18.90
C ASN A 303 -15.83 -3.63 -17.88
N PHE A 304 -14.57 -3.92 -17.56
CA PHE A 304 -13.74 -3.07 -16.71
C PHE A 304 -13.68 -1.63 -17.20
N TYR A 305 -13.55 -1.39 -18.52
CA TYR A 305 -13.52 -0.05 -19.09
C TYR A 305 -14.90 0.60 -19.29
N LYS A 306 -15.99 -0.14 -19.06
CA LYS A 306 -17.33 0.44 -19.02
C LYS A 306 -17.54 1.03 -17.63
N ILE A 307 -17.49 2.34 -17.54
CA ILE A 307 -17.89 3.08 -16.33
C ILE A 307 -19.34 3.52 -16.50
N ASP A 308 -20.19 3.17 -15.54
CA ASP A 308 -21.56 3.68 -15.44
C ASP A 308 -21.76 4.41 -14.10
N LYS A 309 -22.88 5.14 -13.98
CA LYS A 309 -23.23 5.85 -12.73
C LYS A 309 -23.41 4.92 -11.52
N GLN A 310 -23.58 3.60 -11.74
CA GLN A 310 -23.74 2.61 -10.66
C GLN A 310 -22.40 1.99 -10.24
N SER A 311 -21.33 2.20 -10.99
CA SER A 311 -19.98 1.65 -10.77
C SER A 311 -19.32 2.17 -9.48
N TYR A 312 -19.83 3.26 -8.89
CA TYR A 312 -19.41 3.77 -7.58
C TYR A 312 -20.32 3.31 -6.42
N ASN A 313 -21.61 3.05 -6.68
CA ASN A 313 -22.61 2.63 -5.67
C ASN A 313 -22.75 1.11 -5.54
N ALA A 314 -21.82 0.32 -6.09
CA ALA A 314 -21.84 -1.15 -6.08
C ALA A 314 -21.53 -1.79 -4.72
N ASN A 315 -21.76 -1.08 -3.60
CA ASN A 315 -21.88 -1.76 -2.33
C ASN A 315 -23.26 -2.42 -2.32
N PRO A 316 -23.37 -3.76 -2.31
CA PRO A 316 -24.65 -4.39 -1.96
C PRO A 316 -25.13 -3.80 -0.62
N PRO A 317 -26.45 -3.80 -0.32
CA PRO A 317 -26.96 -3.32 0.97
C PRO A 317 -26.12 -3.90 2.10
N MET A 318 -25.30 -3.07 2.73
CA MET A 318 -24.45 -3.49 3.83
C MET A 318 -25.22 -3.30 5.12
N ASP A 319 -25.05 -4.23 6.06
CA ASP A 319 -25.47 -3.94 7.41
C ASP A 319 -24.72 -2.70 7.94
N THR A 320 -25.34 -2.00 8.88
CA THR A 320 -24.84 -0.74 9.44
C THR A 320 -23.43 -0.88 10.02
N LEU A 321 -23.06 -2.05 10.54
CA LEU A 321 -21.73 -2.31 11.09
C LEU A 321 -20.67 -2.36 9.97
N LYS A 322 -20.92 -3.11 8.89
CA LYS A 322 -20.00 -3.19 7.76
C LYS A 322 -19.75 -1.83 7.12
N GLU A 323 -20.81 -1.05 6.93
CA GLU A 323 -20.71 0.31 6.42
C GLU A 323 -19.86 1.21 7.34
N PHE A 324 -20.17 1.20 8.63
CA PHE A 324 -19.41 1.94 9.64
C PHE A 324 -17.92 1.59 9.62
N LEU A 325 -17.58 0.29 9.58
CA LEU A 325 -16.19 -0.18 9.60
C LEU A 325 -15.40 0.30 8.37
N LEU A 326 -16.02 0.28 7.19
CA LEU A 326 -15.35 0.71 5.96
C LEU A 326 -15.17 2.24 5.94
N GLN A 327 -16.21 2.99 6.30
CA GLN A 327 -16.12 4.46 6.42
C GLN A 327 -15.09 4.89 7.48
N SER A 328 -14.96 4.13 8.57
CA SER A 328 -14.05 4.41 9.68
C SER A 328 -12.62 3.89 9.49
N ASP A 329 -12.27 3.39 8.30
CA ASP A 329 -10.93 2.84 8.00
C ASP A 329 -10.53 1.66 8.90
N GLN A 330 -11.51 0.80 9.18
CA GLN A 330 -11.40 -0.40 10.01
C GLN A 330 -11.38 -1.67 9.14
N GLN A 331 -10.60 -1.62 8.06
CA GLN A 331 -10.48 -2.72 7.09
C GLN A 331 -10.09 -4.06 7.74
N PHE A 332 -9.21 -4.01 8.73
CA PHE A 332 -8.75 -5.22 9.41
C PHE A 332 -9.87 -5.88 10.23
N VAL A 333 -10.66 -5.08 10.93
CA VAL A 333 -11.82 -5.55 11.70
C VAL A 333 -12.87 -6.11 10.74
N TYR A 334 -13.17 -5.39 9.66
CA TYR A 334 -14.06 -5.86 8.61
C TYR A 334 -13.61 -7.22 8.06
N ASN A 335 -12.32 -7.37 7.73
CA ASN A 335 -11.78 -8.62 7.18
C ASN A 335 -11.93 -9.78 8.16
N ILE A 336 -11.64 -9.56 9.44
CA ILE A 336 -11.77 -10.60 10.47
C ILE A 336 -13.24 -11.00 10.66
N LEU A 337 -14.17 -10.05 10.71
CA LEU A 337 -15.60 -10.32 10.89
C LEU A 337 -16.24 -10.98 9.66
N THR A 338 -15.73 -10.72 8.45
CA THR A 338 -16.25 -11.29 7.20
C THR A 338 -15.49 -12.54 6.74
N GLY A 339 -14.41 -12.93 7.44
CA GLY A 339 -13.58 -14.07 7.05
C GLY A 339 -12.71 -13.83 5.82
N VAL A 340 -12.53 -12.57 5.39
CA VAL A 340 -11.62 -12.20 4.31
C VAL A 340 -10.17 -12.34 4.79
N PRO A 341 -9.31 -13.05 4.04
CA PRO A 341 -7.90 -13.25 4.39
C PRO A 341 -7.13 -11.94 4.67
N HIS A 342 -6.39 -11.91 5.78
CA HIS A 342 -5.46 -10.84 6.10
C HIS A 342 -4.10 -11.07 5.44
N LYS A 343 -3.67 -10.13 4.59
CA LYS A 343 -2.38 -10.18 3.88
C LYS A 343 -1.23 -9.81 4.83
N CYS A 344 -0.29 -10.73 5.03
CA CYS A 344 0.95 -10.47 5.75
C CYS A 344 2.10 -10.39 4.74
N THR A 345 2.60 -9.17 4.50
CA THR A 345 3.73 -8.94 3.57
C THR A 345 5.06 -8.93 4.29
N LEU A 346 6.11 -9.24 3.54
CA LEU A 346 7.51 -9.15 3.97
C LEU A 346 8.16 -7.90 3.39
N LEU A 347 9.20 -7.41 4.06
CA LEU A 347 10.12 -6.43 3.51
C LEU A 347 11.51 -6.74 4.06
N PHE A 348 12.43 -7.14 3.18
CA PHE A 348 13.81 -7.51 3.50
C PHE A 348 13.99 -8.45 4.72
N PHE A 349 13.05 -9.39 4.90
CA PHE A 349 13.20 -10.50 5.86
C PHE A 349 13.80 -11.70 5.15
N ASP A 350 14.87 -12.28 5.71
CA ASP A 350 15.65 -13.34 5.08
C ASP A 350 15.40 -14.70 5.75
N TYR A 351 14.48 -15.50 5.20
CA TYR A 351 14.17 -16.83 5.72
C TYR A 351 15.29 -17.86 5.52
N ARG A 352 16.36 -17.54 4.78
CA ARG A 352 17.54 -18.43 4.65
C ARG A 352 18.40 -18.42 5.90
N THR A 353 18.17 -17.46 6.80
CA THR A 353 18.98 -17.25 8.00
C THR A 353 18.12 -17.37 9.25
N ASN A 354 18.71 -17.86 10.34
CA ASN A 354 18.05 -17.90 11.64
C ASN A 354 18.38 -16.67 12.50
N GLU A 355 18.96 -15.61 11.92
CA GLU A 355 19.46 -14.43 12.66
C GLU A 355 18.36 -13.74 13.50
N PHE A 356 17.12 -13.75 13.00
CA PHE A 356 15.95 -13.14 13.63
C PHE A 356 14.84 -14.15 13.92
N GLY A 357 15.16 -15.45 13.93
CA GLY A 357 14.17 -16.52 14.06
C GLY A 357 13.18 -16.54 12.88
N ASN A 358 11.91 -16.87 13.16
CA ASN A 358 10.87 -16.93 12.14
C ASN A 358 9.91 -15.73 12.26
N TYR A 359 9.73 -14.97 11.18
CA TYR A 359 8.83 -13.82 11.16
C TYR A 359 7.37 -14.18 11.48
N CYS A 360 6.88 -15.34 11.02
CA CYS A 360 5.53 -15.79 11.31
C CYS A 360 5.33 -16.04 12.81
N GLU A 361 6.31 -16.60 13.51
CA GLU A 361 6.24 -16.84 14.95
C GLU A 361 6.14 -15.52 15.74
N ILE A 362 6.80 -14.46 15.26
CA ILE A 362 6.76 -13.13 15.88
C ILE A 362 5.36 -12.49 15.73
N ILE A 363 4.73 -12.60 14.56
CA ILE A 363 3.50 -11.86 14.24
C ILE A 363 2.20 -12.65 14.52
N THR A 364 2.26 -13.99 14.50
CA THR A 364 1.08 -14.85 14.69
C THR A 364 0.38 -14.61 16.03
N PRO A 365 1.07 -14.48 17.17
CA PRO A 365 0.42 -14.16 18.45
C PRO A 365 -0.30 -12.81 18.43
N ILE A 366 0.26 -11.81 17.73
CA ILE A 366 -0.37 -10.48 17.60
C ILE A 366 -1.69 -10.62 16.84
N ILE A 367 -1.69 -11.36 15.73
CA ILE A 367 -2.89 -11.61 14.91
C ILE A 367 -3.91 -12.44 15.69
N SER A 368 -3.46 -13.50 16.36
CA SER A 368 -4.29 -14.42 17.14
C SER A 368 -5.03 -13.71 18.26
N ARG A 369 -4.32 -12.95 19.10
CA ARG A 369 -4.90 -12.20 20.24
C ARG A 369 -5.81 -11.08 19.76
N ASN A 370 -5.40 -10.32 18.74
CA ASN A 370 -6.25 -9.27 18.18
C ASN A 370 -7.53 -9.84 17.55
N GLY A 371 -7.42 -11.00 16.87
CA GLY A 371 -8.58 -11.76 16.38
C GLY A 371 -9.51 -12.19 17.50
N GLY A 372 -8.98 -12.65 18.63
CA GLY A 372 -9.78 -13.03 19.80
C GLY A 372 -10.54 -11.87 20.43
N ILE A 373 -9.99 -10.66 20.41
CA ILE A 373 -10.72 -9.45 20.83
C ILE A 373 -11.87 -9.15 19.87
N ILE A 374 -11.60 -9.12 18.56
CA ILE A 374 -12.59 -8.77 17.54
C ILE A 374 -13.72 -9.81 17.47
N LEU A 375 -13.40 -11.09 17.62
CA LEU A 375 -14.34 -12.20 17.56
C LEU A 375 -14.93 -12.56 18.93
N PHE A 376 -14.59 -11.86 20.01
CA PHE A 376 -15.00 -12.25 21.37
C PHE A 376 -16.51 -12.50 21.50
N HIS A 377 -17.31 -11.55 20.98
CA HIS A 377 -18.78 -11.63 21.00
C HIS A 377 -19.36 -12.51 19.88
N ASN A 378 -18.53 -12.97 18.94
CA ASN A 378 -18.89 -13.83 17.80
C ASN A 378 -18.12 -15.16 17.81
N GLN A 379 -17.64 -15.60 18.97
CA GLN A 379 -16.74 -16.77 19.12
C GLN A 379 -17.38 -18.11 18.70
N HIS A 380 -18.71 -18.16 18.63
CA HIS A 380 -19.47 -19.31 18.15
C HIS A 380 -19.50 -19.38 16.61
N GLU A 381 -19.30 -18.25 15.92
CA GLU A 381 -19.29 -18.19 14.45
C GLU A 381 -17.90 -18.47 13.88
N ARG A 382 -16.84 -18.00 14.57
CA ARG A 382 -15.46 -18.10 14.07
C ARG A 382 -14.44 -18.12 15.20
N GLN A 383 -13.45 -19.03 15.06
CA GLN A 383 -12.35 -19.23 16.00
C GLN A 383 -10.96 -19.15 15.34
N HIS A 384 -10.88 -18.61 14.13
CA HIS A 384 -9.62 -18.42 13.41
C HIS A 384 -9.63 -17.14 12.59
N VAL A 385 -8.44 -16.60 12.31
CA VAL A 385 -8.22 -15.55 11.32
C VAL A 385 -7.54 -16.18 10.11
N LYS A 386 -8.19 -16.07 8.94
CA LYS A 386 -7.57 -16.42 7.66
C LYS A 386 -6.47 -15.42 7.35
N VAL A 387 -5.28 -15.91 7.03
CA VAL A 387 -4.13 -15.10 6.66
C VAL A 387 -3.52 -15.60 5.36
N LEU A 388 -2.89 -14.68 4.63
CA LEU A 388 -2.10 -14.99 3.44
C LEU A 388 -0.66 -14.53 3.70
N MET A 389 0.25 -15.49 3.89
CA MET A 389 1.62 -15.24 4.35
C MET A 389 2.60 -16.27 3.78
N LYS A 390 3.89 -15.92 3.78
CA LYS A 390 5.00 -16.86 3.51
C LYS A 390 5.60 -17.29 4.85
N ARG A 391 5.92 -18.58 5.01
CA ARG A 391 6.33 -19.18 6.30
C ARG A 391 7.81 -19.57 6.40
N ASN A 392 8.42 -19.88 5.27
CA ASN A 392 9.84 -20.24 5.14
C ASN A 392 10.37 -19.82 3.78
N HIS A 393 11.63 -20.17 3.46
CA HIS A 393 12.28 -19.75 2.22
C HIS A 393 11.73 -20.50 0.99
N GLU A 394 11.35 -21.76 1.16
CA GLU A 394 11.02 -22.75 0.16
C GLU A 394 9.58 -22.63 -0.35
N GLU A 395 8.66 -22.13 0.49
CA GLU A 395 7.25 -22.01 0.18
C GLU A 395 6.88 -20.67 -0.44
N THR A 396 5.91 -20.64 -1.35
CA THR A 396 5.28 -19.39 -1.78
C THR A 396 4.38 -18.81 -0.68
N HIS A 397 3.85 -17.60 -0.90
CA HIS A 397 2.78 -17.11 -0.02
C HIS A 397 1.57 -18.03 -0.16
N ASN A 398 1.00 -18.46 0.96
CA ASN A 398 -0.14 -19.36 0.96
C ASN A 398 -1.15 -19.00 2.06
N PHE A 399 -2.39 -19.49 1.90
CA PHE A 399 -3.44 -19.37 2.89
C PHE A 399 -3.09 -20.19 4.13
N SER A 400 -3.46 -19.65 5.27
CA SER A 400 -3.28 -20.26 6.58
C SER A 400 -4.40 -19.81 7.50
N ASP A 401 -4.78 -20.68 8.42
CA ASP A 401 -5.65 -20.32 9.53
C ASP A 401 -4.80 -20.09 10.79
N VAL A 402 -4.97 -18.92 11.40
CA VAL A 402 -4.41 -18.60 12.71
C VAL A 402 -5.51 -18.77 13.74
N ALA A 403 -5.43 -19.80 14.58
CA ALA A 403 -6.36 -19.96 15.69
C ALA A 403 -6.33 -18.72 16.59
N VAL A 404 -7.50 -18.20 16.97
CA VAL A 404 -7.57 -17.03 17.85
C VAL A 404 -7.45 -17.45 19.30
N THR A 405 -6.71 -16.66 20.09
CA THR A 405 -6.70 -16.77 21.54
C THR A 405 -7.71 -15.77 22.08
N PHE A 406 -8.69 -16.21 22.86
CA PHE A 406 -9.63 -15.31 23.53
C PHE A 406 -9.07 -14.88 24.90
N PRO A 407 -9.22 -13.61 25.29
CA PRO A 407 -8.82 -13.17 26.62
C PRO A 407 -9.73 -13.78 27.68
N THR A 408 -9.13 -14.30 28.75
CA THR A 408 -9.85 -14.96 29.88
C THR A 408 -10.03 -14.02 31.08
N GLU A 409 -9.04 -13.16 31.34
CA GLU A 409 -9.02 -12.26 32.49
C GLU A 409 -9.49 -10.83 32.16
N LEU A 410 -9.63 -10.52 30.86
CA LEU A 410 -10.07 -9.22 30.36
C LEU A 410 -11.26 -9.42 29.43
N THR A 411 -12.43 -8.91 29.81
CA THR A 411 -13.60 -8.91 28.93
C THR A 411 -13.50 -7.76 27.93
N PRO A 412 -13.38 -8.02 26.61
CA PRO A 412 -13.40 -6.96 25.62
C PRO A 412 -14.79 -6.35 25.48
N PRO A 413 -14.92 -5.01 25.43
CA PRO A 413 -16.17 -4.36 25.05
C PRO A 413 -16.63 -4.79 23.65
N HIS A 414 -17.89 -4.52 23.32
CA HIS A 414 -18.39 -4.83 21.98
C HIS A 414 -17.62 -4.01 20.93
N VAL A 415 -17.45 -4.55 19.71
CA VAL A 415 -16.62 -3.91 18.67
C VAL A 415 -17.09 -2.50 18.32
N LEU A 416 -18.41 -2.26 18.37
CA LEU A 416 -18.99 -0.93 18.15
C LEU A 416 -18.64 0.07 19.26
N GLU A 417 -18.53 -0.38 20.51
CA GLU A 417 -18.11 0.48 21.63
C GLU A 417 -16.62 0.78 21.57
N LEU A 418 -15.80 -0.25 21.28
CA LEU A 418 -14.36 -0.10 21.08
C LEU A 418 -14.05 0.96 20.01
N LEU A 419 -14.80 0.92 18.90
CA LEU A 419 -14.59 1.79 17.74
C LEU A 419 -15.42 3.07 17.78
N SER A 420 -16.21 3.29 18.84
CA SER A 420 -17.14 4.42 18.92
C SER A 420 -16.42 5.76 18.69
N PRO A 421 -16.97 6.65 17.84
CA PRO A 421 -16.44 7.99 17.67
C PRO A 421 -16.78 8.92 18.86
N GLU A 422 -17.75 8.54 19.71
CA GLU A 422 -18.25 9.32 20.84
C GLU A 422 -17.14 9.60 21.87
N PRO A 423 -16.81 10.89 22.15
CA PRO A 423 -15.74 11.25 23.08
C PRO A 423 -15.87 10.62 24.46
N SER A 424 -17.07 10.61 25.04
CA SER A 424 -17.35 10.04 26.36
C SER A 424 -17.05 8.54 26.44
N ILE A 425 -17.45 7.77 25.41
CA ILE A 425 -17.18 6.32 25.33
C ILE A 425 -15.68 6.09 25.13
N ARG A 426 -15.01 6.88 24.28
CA ARG A 426 -13.57 6.74 24.04
C ARG A 426 -12.74 6.99 25.30
N GLU A 427 -13.08 8.01 26.07
CA GLU A 427 -12.42 8.34 27.33
C GLU A 427 -12.67 7.27 28.38
N ALA A 428 -13.93 6.86 28.56
CA ALA A 428 -14.30 5.81 29.52
C ALA A 428 -13.62 4.46 29.23
N LEU A 429 -13.36 4.15 27.95
CA LEU A 429 -12.72 2.89 27.54
C LEU A 429 -11.20 2.99 27.36
N LEU A 430 -10.57 4.15 27.56
CA LEU A 430 -9.14 4.32 27.26
C LEU A 430 -8.27 3.33 28.04
N GLU A 431 -8.45 3.22 29.35
CA GLU A 431 -7.69 2.28 30.18
C GLU A 431 -7.92 0.83 29.71
N ARG A 432 -9.17 0.45 29.43
CA ARG A 432 -9.50 -0.89 28.93
C ARG A 432 -8.81 -1.17 27.59
N LYS A 433 -8.78 -0.21 26.67
CA LYS A 433 -8.08 -0.34 25.38
C LYS A 433 -6.58 -0.50 25.57
N LEU A 434 -5.98 0.21 26.52
CA LEU A 434 -4.57 0.06 26.86
C LEU A 434 -4.26 -1.31 27.49
N GLN A 435 -5.12 -1.83 28.37
CA GLN A 435 -5.03 -3.20 28.89
C GLN A 435 -5.10 -4.24 27.77
N LEU A 436 -6.02 -4.07 26.81
CA LEU A 436 -6.13 -4.94 25.64
C LEU A 436 -4.87 -4.87 24.76
N LEU A 437 -4.26 -3.70 24.57
CA LEU A 437 -2.99 -3.57 23.84
C LEU A 437 -1.84 -4.30 24.56
N SER A 438 -1.71 -4.12 25.89
CA SER A 438 -0.76 -4.86 26.71
C SER A 438 -0.94 -6.37 26.54
N TRP A 439 -2.18 -6.85 26.63
CA TRP A 439 -2.49 -8.25 26.45
C TRP A 439 -2.19 -8.76 25.03
N ILE A 440 -2.47 -7.99 23.97
CA ILE A 440 -2.06 -8.36 22.60
C ILE A 440 -0.54 -8.56 22.52
N CYS A 441 0.23 -7.76 23.26
CA CYS A 441 1.68 -7.89 23.34
C CYS A 441 2.11 -9.09 24.20
N SER A 442 1.83 -9.10 25.50
CA SER A 442 2.20 -10.23 26.38
C SER A 442 1.34 -10.20 27.63
N ASP A 443 1.05 -11.38 28.19
CA ASP A 443 0.36 -11.48 29.49
C ASP A 443 1.22 -10.88 30.61
N ASP A 444 2.55 -10.92 30.48
CA ASP A 444 3.47 -10.29 31.42
C ASP A 444 3.20 -8.80 31.62
N LEU A 445 2.74 -8.10 30.58
CA LEU A 445 2.47 -6.66 30.63
C LEU A 445 1.19 -6.33 31.41
N LEU A 446 0.44 -7.35 31.86
CA LEU A 446 -0.69 -7.21 32.77
C LEU A 446 -0.28 -7.37 34.25
N LEU A 447 0.94 -7.83 34.54
CA LEU A 447 1.44 -7.92 35.92
C LEU A 447 1.52 -6.51 36.54
N PRO A 448 1.08 -6.30 37.80
CA PRO A 448 0.89 -4.97 38.39
C PRO A 448 2.07 -4.00 38.18
N ASP A 449 3.30 -4.44 38.45
CA ASP A 449 4.50 -3.60 38.32
C ASP A 449 4.81 -3.21 36.86
N LEU A 450 4.57 -4.12 35.91
CA LEU A 450 4.80 -3.87 34.48
C LEU A 450 3.65 -3.08 33.86
N ALA A 451 2.42 -3.33 34.29
CA ALA A 451 1.24 -2.59 33.87
C ALA A 451 1.37 -1.11 34.26
N GLN A 452 1.77 -0.81 35.51
CA GLN A 452 1.97 0.58 35.95
C GLN A 452 3.01 1.30 35.08
N LYS A 453 4.15 0.65 34.80
CA LYS A 453 5.19 1.20 33.91
C LYS A 453 4.69 1.39 32.49
N PHE A 454 3.86 0.47 31.99
CA PHE A 454 3.25 0.56 30.67
C PHE A 454 2.31 1.77 30.56
N PHE A 455 1.44 1.98 31.54
CA PHE A 455 0.53 3.13 31.56
C PHE A 455 1.25 4.48 31.70
N ALA A 456 2.44 4.49 32.29
CA ALA A 456 3.28 5.68 32.40
C ALA A 456 4.02 6.04 31.09
N LEU A 457 3.96 5.21 30.05
CA LEU A 457 4.65 5.49 28.79
C LEU A 457 4.01 6.68 28.06
N PRO A 458 4.82 7.57 27.45
CA PRO A 458 4.31 8.57 26.51
C PRO A 458 3.53 7.90 25.38
N SER A 459 2.36 8.44 25.03
CA SER A 459 1.50 7.87 23.98
C SER A 459 2.23 7.68 22.65
N SER A 460 3.13 8.62 22.31
CA SER A 460 3.94 8.60 21.08
C SER A 460 4.96 7.46 21.03
N LEU A 461 5.38 6.91 22.19
CA LEU A 461 6.40 5.87 22.29
C LEU A 461 5.82 4.48 22.62
N MET A 462 4.56 4.41 23.02
CA MET A 462 3.93 3.19 23.49
C MET A 462 4.05 2.02 22.49
N LEU A 463 3.70 2.24 21.21
CA LEU A 463 3.84 1.19 20.20
C LEU A 463 5.29 0.80 19.94
N THR A 464 6.21 1.76 19.98
CA THR A 464 7.65 1.45 19.87
C THR A 464 8.07 0.51 20.99
N VAL A 465 7.73 0.84 22.23
CA VAL A 465 8.10 0.02 23.39
C VAL A 465 7.47 -1.38 23.32
N VAL A 466 6.23 -1.50 22.89
CA VAL A 466 5.54 -2.79 22.68
C VAL A 466 6.22 -3.63 21.61
N VAL A 467 6.60 -3.03 20.47
CA VAL A 467 7.34 -3.71 19.41
C VAL A 467 8.68 -4.22 19.95
N LEU A 468 9.41 -3.36 20.66
CA LEU A 468 10.70 -3.73 21.25
C LEU A 468 10.56 -4.82 22.32
N TYR A 469 9.50 -4.79 23.12
CA TYR A 469 9.19 -5.84 24.10
C TYR A 469 8.98 -7.19 23.40
N ARG A 470 8.12 -7.23 22.38
CA ARG A 470 7.88 -8.46 21.58
C ARG A 470 9.17 -8.97 20.94
N LEU A 471 9.95 -8.10 20.32
CA LEU A 471 11.21 -8.50 19.68
C LEU A 471 12.24 -9.00 20.70
N ARG A 472 12.29 -8.43 21.91
CA ARG A 472 13.16 -8.91 23.00
C ARG A 472 12.71 -10.26 23.55
N GLN A 473 11.40 -10.46 23.74
CA GLN A 473 10.79 -11.71 24.18
C GLN A 473 11.15 -12.87 23.26
N TYR A 474 11.18 -12.65 21.95
CA TYR A 474 11.55 -13.68 20.97
C TYR A 474 13.08 -13.78 20.74
N GLY A 475 13.91 -13.10 21.53
CA GLY A 475 15.37 -13.13 21.39
C GLY A 475 15.90 -12.49 20.09
N VAL A 476 15.07 -11.76 19.36
CA VAL A 476 15.35 -11.24 18.01
C VAL A 476 16.37 -10.11 18.03
N ILE A 477 16.28 -9.23 19.02
CA ILE A 477 17.09 -8.01 19.12
C ILE A 477 17.95 -8.01 20.38
N ARG A 478 19.13 -7.40 20.28
CA ARG A 478 20.05 -7.18 21.40
C ARG A 478 19.60 -5.95 22.20
N MET A 479 20.07 -5.84 23.44
CA MET A 479 19.65 -4.72 24.31
C MET A 479 19.97 -3.35 23.69
N PHE A 480 21.20 -3.15 23.20
CA PHE A 480 21.58 -1.87 22.59
C PHE A 480 20.79 -1.55 21.32
N GLU A 481 20.30 -2.57 20.60
CA GLU A 481 19.48 -2.39 19.39
C GLU A 481 18.10 -1.87 19.77
N ALA A 482 17.52 -2.40 20.86
CA ALA A 482 16.28 -1.88 21.43
C ALA A 482 16.45 -0.45 21.94
N ASP A 483 17.56 -0.17 22.64
CA ASP A 483 17.89 1.16 23.14
C ASP A 483 18.02 2.18 22.01
N LEU A 484 18.73 1.81 20.93
CA LEU A 484 18.92 2.67 19.77
C LEU A 484 17.60 2.97 19.06
N LEU A 485 16.76 1.96 18.84
CA LEU A 485 15.44 2.15 18.21
C LEU A 485 14.52 3.02 19.07
N LEU A 486 14.54 2.86 20.40
CA LEU A 486 13.78 3.72 21.31
C LEU A 486 14.30 5.17 21.29
N LEU A 487 15.62 5.37 21.28
CA LEU A 487 16.24 6.69 21.20
C LEU A 487 15.83 7.43 19.91
N ILE A 488 15.90 6.74 18.78
CA ILE A 488 15.48 7.31 17.48
C ILE A 488 13.99 7.64 17.51
N ALA A 489 13.16 6.76 18.06
CA ALA A 489 11.74 7.02 18.16
C ALA A 489 11.43 8.27 19.01
N HIS A 490 12.12 8.43 20.13
CA HIS A 490 12.04 9.63 20.97
C HIS A 490 12.45 10.88 20.19
N GLN A 491 13.62 10.86 19.57
CA GLN A 491 14.15 11.97 18.78
C GLN A 491 13.25 12.37 17.61
N VAL A 492 12.62 11.40 16.94
CA VAL A 492 11.64 11.66 15.89
C VAL A 492 10.37 12.29 16.46
N ALA A 493 9.90 11.83 17.62
CA ALA A 493 8.70 12.34 18.27
C ALA A 493 8.88 13.75 18.85
N THR A 494 10.08 14.08 19.34
CA THR A 494 10.41 15.40 19.92
C THR A 494 10.96 16.38 18.89
N GLY A 495 11.38 15.90 17.71
CA GLY A 495 11.98 16.75 16.68
C GLY A 495 13.40 17.20 17.02
N GLU A 496 14.16 16.39 17.76
CA GLU A 496 15.53 16.68 18.20
C GLU A 496 16.58 16.74 17.08
N PHE A 497 16.21 16.36 15.86
CA PHE A 497 17.07 16.46 14.69
C PHE A 497 16.25 16.80 13.44
N ASP A 498 16.94 17.31 12.42
CA ASP A 498 16.38 17.54 11.09
C ASP A 498 16.71 16.36 10.17
N PRO A 499 15.72 15.53 9.77
CA PRO A 499 15.93 14.44 8.83
C PRO A 499 16.56 14.89 7.52
N ALA A 500 16.31 16.11 7.04
CA ALA A 500 16.87 16.59 5.78
C ALA A 500 18.41 16.72 5.82
N ASN A 501 18.99 16.86 7.01
CA ASN A 501 20.43 17.02 7.22
C ASN A 501 21.14 15.72 7.64
N GLU A 502 20.41 14.63 7.83
CA GLU A 502 21.00 13.33 8.21
C GLU A 502 21.83 12.74 7.06
N PRO A 503 23.13 12.46 7.28
CA PRO A 503 24.01 12.02 6.20
C PRO A 503 23.64 10.62 5.72
N LEU A 504 23.70 10.42 4.41
CA LEU A 504 23.46 9.11 3.82
C LEU A 504 24.62 8.15 4.19
N PRO A 505 24.33 6.94 4.71
CA PRO A 505 25.38 5.95 4.98
C PRO A 505 26.05 5.47 3.68
N PHE A 506 27.38 5.36 3.70
CA PHE A 506 28.14 4.87 2.52
C PHE A 506 27.93 3.38 2.24
N ARG A 507 27.83 2.58 3.31
CA ARG A 507 27.57 1.14 3.31
C ARG A 507 26.59 0.81 4.42
N LEU A 508 25.81 -0.24 4.22
CA LEU A 508 24.88 -0.75 5.22
C LEU A 508 25.46 -1.97 5.92
N VAL A 509 25.25 -2.06 7.23
CA VAL A 509 25.55 -3.26 8.02
C VAL A 509 24.40 -4.25 7.81
N ALA A 510 24.70 -5.48 7.39
CA ALA A 510 23.75 -6.53 7.06
C ALA A 510 22.66 -6.76 8.13
N ARG A 511 23.07 -6.88 9.40
CA ARG A 511 22.16 -7.04 10.54
C ARG A 511 21.27 -5.82 10.74
N ALA A 512 21.85 -4.62 10.70
CA ALA A 512 21.10 -3.36 10.84
C ALA A 512 20.08 -3.22 9.71
N PHE A 513 20.46 -3.52 8.47
CA PHE A 513 19.57 -3.49 7.31
C PHE A 513 18.30 -4.31 7.55
N ARG A 514 18.46 -5.60 7.85
CA ARG A 514 17.33 -6.50 8.12
C ARG A 514 16.52 -6.08 9.36
N LEU A 515 17.20 -5.66 10.43
CA LEU A 515 16.55 -5.21 11.67
C LEU A 515 15.65 -3.98 11.46
N GLY A 516 16.12 -2.99 10.70
CA GLY A 516 15.35 -1.77 10.43
C GLY A 516 14.00 -2.08 9.77
N PHE A 517 13.98 -2.97 8.78
CA PHE A 517 12.74 -3.38 8.12
C PHE A 517 11.87 -4.30 9.00
N LEU A 518 12.48 -5.21 9.76
CA LEU A 518 11.74 -6.06 10.70
C LEU A 518 11.01 -5.22 11.76
N PHE A 519 11.69 -4.24 12.35
CA PHE A 519 11.08 -3.30 13.30
C PHE A 519 9.86 -2.60 12.69
N GLN A 520 10.00 -2.03 11.49
CA GLN A 520 8.89 -1.35 10.80
C GLN A 520 7.72 -2.29 10.55
N LYS A 521 7.97 -3.52 10.09
CA LYS A 521 6.89 -4.49 9.82
C LYS A 521 6.16 -4.93 11.08
N VAL A 522 6.87 -5.20 12.17
CA VAL A 522 6.24 -5.55 13.46
C VAL A 522 5.48 -4.35 14.03
N TYR A 523 6.01 -3.13 13.87
CA TYR A 523 5.29 -1.90 14.24
C TYR A 523 3.97 -1.76 13.50
N VAL A 524 3.93 -2.01 12.19
CA VAL A 524 2.69 -1.94 11.40
C VAL A 524 1.63 -2.93 11.92
N HIS A 525 2.02 -4.11 12.40
CA HIS A 525 1.08 -5.06 13.02
C HIS A 525 0.51 -4.53 14.34
N PHE A 526 1.34 -3.95 15.21
CA PHE A 526 0.84 -3.34 16.45
C PHE A 526 0.05 -2.06 16.21
N ALA A 527 0.42 -1.22 15.23
CA ALA A 527 -0.36 -0.06 14.85
C ALA A 527 -1.75 -0.45 14.30
N ARG A 528 -1.83 -1.59 13.61
CA ARG A 528 -3.11 -2.18 13.18
C ARG A 528 -3.92 -2.69 14.37
N ALA A 529 -3.27 -3.34 15.34
CA ALA A 529 -3.91 -3.80 16.58
C ALA A 529 -4.45 -2.64 17.43
N ALA A 530 -3.66 -1.60 17.63
CA ALA A 530 -4.09 -0.38 18.29
C ALA A 530 -5.30 0.27 17.58
N ARG A 531 -5.31 0.25 16.25
CA ARG A 531 -6.43 0.77 15.46
C ARG A 531 -7.70 -0.07 15.62
N SER A 532 -7.60 -1.40 15.62
CA SER A 532 -8.76 -2.29 15.71
C SER A 532 -9.44 -2.29 17.08
N ILE A 533 -8.71 -1.94 18.13
CA ILE A 533 -9.28 -1.72 19.47
C ILE A 533 -9.67 -0.24 19.70
N GLY A 534 -9.58 0.61 18.66
CA GLY A 534 -10.03 1.99 18.71
C GLY A 534 -9.19 2.92 19.57
N LEU A 535 -7.87 2.70 19.65
CA LEU A 535 -6.98 3.66 20.31
C LEU A 535 -6.92 5.00 19.56
N PRO A 536 -6.88 6.13 20.29
CA PRO A 536 -6.72 7.46 19.71
C PRO A 536 -5.42 7.61 18.89
N ARG A 537 -5.36 8.64 18.05
CA ARG A 537 -4.29 8.79 17.04
C ARG A 537 -2.91 8.99 17.67
N GLU A 538 -2.84 9.68 18.79
CA GLU A 538 -1.65 9.99 19.56
C GLU A 538 -0.97 8.74 20.15
N TYR A 539 -1.69 7.63 20.28
CA TYR A 539 -1.15 6.31 20.67
C TYR A 539 -0.71 5.46 19.48
N ARG A 540 -0.93 5.93 18.26
CA ARG A 540 -0.59 5.21 17.02
C ARG A 540 0.01 6.16 15.98
N PRO A 541 1.14 6.80 16.30
CA PRO A 541 1.86 7.60 15.32
C PRO A 541 2.31 6.72 14.14
N SER A 542 2.77 7.36 13.08
CA SER A 542 3.52 6.62 12.05
C SER A 542 4.80 6.07 12.66
N VAL A 543 5.34 5.05 12.00
CA VAL A 543 6.55 4.37 12.47
C VAL A 543 7.64 5.42 12.74
N PRO A 544 8.07 5.60 14.00
CA PRO A 544 8.99 6.67 14.36
C PRO A 544 10.42 6.22 14.08
N TYR A 545 10.74 6.11 12.79
CA TYR A 545 11.99 5.57 12.27
C TYR A 545 12.62 6.52 11.24
N ASP A 546 13.93 6.74 11.38
CA ASP A 546 14.77 7.41 10.40
C ASP A 546 15.92 6.49 10.01
N GLY A 547 15.89 6.01 8.77
CA GLY A 547 16.85 5.03 8.27
C GLY A 547 18.28 5.52 8.21
N HIS A 548 18.50 6.79 7.84
CA HIS A 548 19.85 7.34 7.75
C HIS A 548 20.48 7.39 9.13
N ARG A 549 19.76 8.01 10.07
CA ARG A 549 20.18 8.13 11.46
C ARG A 549 20.40 6.77 12.10
N PHE A 550 19.49 5.82 11.89
CA PHE A 550 19.61 4.46 12.41
C PHE A 550 20.90 3.79 11.96
N HIS A 551 21.21 3.78 10.66
CA HIS A 551 22.42 3.12 10.16
C HIS A 551 23.70 3.80 10.61
N ASN A 552 23.72 5.14 10.67
CA ASN A 552 24.87 5.89 11.15
C ASN A 552 25.14 5.60 12.63
N LEU A 553 24.12 5.67 13.48
CA LEU A 553 24.25 5.40 14.91
C LEU A 553 24.55 3.92 15.20
N TYR A 554 23.93 2.98 14.46
CA TYR A 554 24.20 1.54 14.63
C TYR A 554 25.68 1.23 14.42
N THR A 555 26.32 1.84 13.42
CA THR A 555 27.75 1.65 13.15
C THR A 555 28.61 2.12 14.32
N VAL A 556 28.24 3.25 14.95
CA VAL A 556 28.95 3.77 16.12
C VAL A 556 28.73 2.90 17.35
N TRP A 557 27.47 2.53 17.63
CA TRP A 557 27.08 1.80 18.84
C TRP A 557 27.46 0.31 18.79
N SER A 558 27.58 -0.27 17.60
CA SER A 558 28.07 -1.66 17.46
C SER A 558 29.58 -1.80 17.68
N THR A 559 30.33 -0.70 17.61
CA THR A 559 31.80 -0.69 17.76
C THR A 559 32.29 -0.04 19.05
N ARG A 560 31.41 0.65 19.79
CA ARG A 560 31.73 1.34 21.04
C ARG A 560 30.84 0.86 22.17
N ARG A 561 31.34 0.97 23.40
CA ARG A 561 30.50 0.76 24.59
C ARG A 561 29.46 1.88 24.66
N VAL A 562 28.18 1.53 24.72
CA VAL A 562 27.10 2.48 24.98
C VAL A 562 27.23 2.95 26.43
N LEU A 563 27.42 4.25 26.63
CA LEU A 563 27.49 4.88 27.95
C LEU A 563 26.09 5.20 28.47
N GLU A 564 25.92 5.27 29.78
CA GLU A 564 24.63 5.60 30.41
C GLU A 564 24.11 6.97 29.98
N ASP A 565 25.00 7.95 29.79
CA ASP A 565 24.67 9.30 29.31
C ASP A 565 23.95 9.31 27.95
N HIS A 566 24.22 8.32 27.08
CA HIS A 566 23.53 8.19 25.80
C HIS A 566 22.07 7.76 25.94
N LEU A 567 21.69 7.25 27.11
CA LEU A 567 20.38 6.65 27.39
C LEU A 567 19.53 7.50 28.33
N THR A 568 20.09 8.55 28.93
CA THR A 568 19.42 9.40 29.93
C THR A 568 18.03 9.86 29.48
N SER A 569 17.85 10.22 28.21
CA SER A 569 16.56 10.69 27.67
C SER A 569 15.48 9.62 27.54
N ILE A 570 15.84 8.33 27.62
CA ILE A 570 14.92 7.21 27.39
C ILE A 570 14.86 6.19 28.54
N THR A 571 15.62 6.41 29.62
CA THR A 571 15.85 5.43 30.70
C THR A 571 14.55 4.85 31.26
N ASP A 572 13.56 5.69 31.50
CA ASP A 572 12.31 5.34 32.17
C ASP A 572 11.36 4.50 31.29
N TRP A 573 11.58 4.48 29.98
CA TRP A 573 10.68 3.81 29.03
C TRP A 573 11.22 2.46 28.54
N ARG A 574 12.31 1.96 29.15
CA ARG A 574 12.99 0.72 28.76
C ARG A 574 12.28 -0.54 29.30
N LEU A 575 10.95 -0.61 29.12
CA LEU A 575 10.10 -1.70 29.62
C LEU A 575 10.53 -3.07 29.07
N TYR A 576 11.02 -3.11 27.84
CA TYR A 576 11.53 -4.32 27.16
C TYR A 576 12.74 -4.97 27.84
N ARG A 577 13.37 -4.33 28.84
CA ARG A 577 14.39 -4.98 29.69
C ARG A 577 13.82 -6.12 30.52
N HIS A 578 12.53 -6.07 30.80
CA HIS A 578 11.82 -7.05 31.61
C HIS A 578 11.23 -8.20 30.78
N ALA A 579 11.39 -8.17 29.45
CA ALA A 579 10.92 -9.23 28.57
C ALA A 579 11.69 -10.53 28.86
N ARG A 580 10.95 -11.57 29.26
CA ARG A 580 11.46 -12.92 29.45
C ARG A 580 11.67 -13.57 28.09
N GLN A 581 12.83 -14.19 27.88
CA GLN A 581 13.18 -14.90 26.64
C GLN A 581 12.73 -16.35 26.69
#